data_AF-A0A5E4L869-F1
#
_entry.id   AF-A0A5E4L869-F1
#
_cell.length_a   1.000
_cell.length_b   1.000
_cell.length_c   1.000
_cell.angle_alpha   90.00
_cell.angle_beta   90.00
_cell.angle_gamma   90.00
#
_symmetry.space_group_name_H-M   'P 1'
#
loop_
_entity.id
_entity.type
_entity.pdbx_description
1 polymer ?
#
loop_
_entity_poly.entity_id
_entity_poly.type
_entity_poly.pdbx_seq_one_letter_code
_entity_poly.pdbx_strand_id
1 'polypeptide(L)' 'MAKPVELGLVLEGEDAKRFWEDRKNPKVTKEQIEMLKEARQIYKTNFKA' A
#
# COMPACT_ATOMS: atom_id res chain seq x y z
N MET A 1 27.45 -21.60 11.32
CA MET A 1 26.03 -21.34 11.03
C MET A 1 25.93 -19.94 10.43
N ALA A 2 25.39 -19.81 9.21
CA ALA A 2 25.21 -18.51 8.58
C ALA A 2 24.06 -17.76 9.28
N LYS A 3 24.28 -16.50 9.67
CA LYS A 3 23.20 -15.64 10.19
C LYS A 3 22.30 -15.23 9.01
N PRO A 4 20.96 -15.19 9.15
CA PRO A 4 20.09 -14.68 8.10
C PRO A 4 20.49 -13.25 7.74
N VAL A 5 20.58 -12.95 6.44
CA VAL A 5 20.79 -11.57 5.99
C VAL A 5 19.48 -10.81 6.23
N GLU A 6 19.48 -9.91 7.20
CA GLU A 6 18.39 -8.96 7.36
C GLU A 6 18.49 -7.93 6.22
N LEU A 7 17.69 -8.13 5.18
CA LEU A 7 17.45 -7.12 4.16
C LEU A 7 16.51 -6.05 4.75
N GLY A 8 17.02 -5.29 5.71
CA GLY A 8 16.39 -4.06 6.14
C GLY A 8 16.41 -3.10 4.98
N LEU A 9 15.29 -2.95 4.27
CA LEU A 9 15.09 -1.81 3.37
C LEU A 9 15.02 -0.55 4.24
N VAL A 10 16.18 -0.02 4.59
CA VAL A 10 16.26 1.28 5.27
C VAL A 10 16.03 2.32 4.19
N LEU A 11 14.80 2.80 4.12
CA LEU A 11 14.48 3.98 3.31
C LEU A 11 15.12 5.17 4.03
N GLU A 12 16.13 5.78 3.39
CA GLU A 12 16.78 6.99 3.86
C GLU A 12 16.66 8.12 2.83
N GLY A 13 17.00 9.34 3.23
CA GLY A 13 17.01 10.49 2.33
C GLY A 13 15.64 10.88 1.78
N GLU A 14 15.62 11.37 0.53
CA GLU A 14 14.42 11.90 -0.12
C GLU A 14 13.34 10.84 -0.38
N ASP A 15 13.73 9.60 -0.67
CA ASP A 15 12.78 8.51 -0.92
C ASP A 15 12.02 8.13 0.35
N ALA A 16 12.70 8.17 1.51
CA ALA A 16 12.05 8.00 2.80
C ALA A 16 11.01 9.09 3.05
N LYS A 17 11.37 10.36 2.82
CA LYS A 17 10.45 11.50 3.00
C LYS A 17 9.22 11.35 2.11
N ARG A 18 9.43 11.07 0.81
CA ARG A 18 8.33 10.86 -0.15
C ARG A 18 7.42 9.71 0.26
N PHE A 19 7.98 8.58 0.66
CA PHE A 19 7.20 7.45 1.16
C PHE A 19 6.33 7.83 2.36
N TRP A 20 6.89 8.56 3.33
CA TRP A 20 6.14 9.01 4.51
C TRP A 20 5.09 10.07 4.18
N GLU A 21 5.37 10.97 3.25
CA GLU A 21 4.42 11.98 2.75
C GLU A 21 3.26 11.32 2.01
N ASP A 22 3.54 10.41 1.08
CA ASP A 22 2.53 9.65 0.34
C ASP A 22 1.71 8.76 1.29
N ARG A 23 2.33 8.19 2.33
CA ARG A 23 1.60 7.42 3.35
C ARG A 23 0.66 8.30 4.18
N LYS A 24 1.07 9.53 4.52
CA LYS A 24 0.24 10.48 5.29
C LYS A 24 -0.86 11.09 4.45
N ASN A 25 -0.58 11.39 3.18
CA ASN A 25 -1.50 12.00 2.25
C ASN A 25 -1.48 11.26 0.91
N PRO A 26 -2.15 10.10 0.83
CA PRO A 26 -2.11 9.26 -0.36
C PRO A 26 -2.74 9.98 -1.54
N LYS A 27 -1.92 10.28 -2.54
CA LYS A 27 -2.38 10.78 -3.83
C LYS A 27 -2.90 9.60 -4.64
N VAL A 28 -4.21 9.42 -4.61
CA VAL A 28 -4.90 8.36 -5.36
C VAL A 28 -5.42 8.89 -6.70
N THR A 29 -5.33 8.06 -7.73
CA THR A 29 -5.94 8.36 -9.04
C THR A 29 -7.42 7.98 -9.05
N LYS A 30 -8.17 8.49 -10.03
CA LYS A 30 -9.59 8.14 -10.19
C LYS A 30 -9.76 6.64 -10.47
N GLU A 31 -8.88 6.07 -11.27
CA GLU A 31 -8.88 4.64 -11.62
C GLU A 31 -8.68 3.76 -10.38
N GLN A 32 -7.77 4.15 -9.47
CA GLN A 32 -7.55 3.44 -8.21
C GLN A 32 -8.79 3.49 -7.30
N ILE A 33 -9.50 4.62 -7.26
CA ILE A 33 -10.74 4.74 -6.50
C ILE A 33 -11.83 3.81 -7.06
N GLU A 34 -12.01 3.77 -8.38
CA GLU A 34 -13.00 2.90 -9.02
C GLU A 34 -12.67 1.41 -8.79
N MET A 35 -11.39 1.03 -8.90
CA MET A 35 -10.94 -0.33 -8.58
C MET A 35 -11.31 -0.73 -7.13
N LEU A 36 -11.10 0.17 -6.15
CA LEU A 36 -11.45 -0.11 -4.76
C LEU A 36 -12.97 -0.20 -4.53
N LYS A 37 -13.76 0.59 -5.26
CA LYS A 37 -15.23 0.50 -5.22
C LYS A 37 -15.69 -0.85 -5.77
N GLU A 38 -15.17 -1.28 -6.90
CA GLU A 38 -15.47 -2.57 -7.51
C GLU A 38 -15.12 -3.72 -6.57
N ALA A 39 -13.90 -3.72 -6.01
CA ALA A 39 -13.48 -4.73 -5.04
C ALA A 39 -14.42 -4.81 -3.84
N ARG A 40 -14.89 -3.67 -3.32
CA ARG A 40 -15.88 -3.61 -2.23
C ARG A 40 -17.22 -4.23 -2.65
N GLN A 41 -17.67 -4.02 -3.88
CA GLN A 41 -18.91 -4.61 -4.38
C GLN A 41 -18.81 -6.12 -4.54
N ILE A 42 -17.69 -6.60 -5.09
CA ILE A 42 -17.40 -8.04 -5.21
C ILE A 42 -17.42 -8.69 -3.82
N TYR A 43 -16.76 -8.09 -2.83
CA TYR A 43 -16.75 -8.59 -1.46
C TYR A 43 -18.17 -8.67 -0.88
N LYS A 44 -18.96 -7.60 -0.94
CA LYS A 44 -20.34 -7.59 -0.43
C LYS A 44 -21.24 -8.63 -1.11
N THR A 45 -21.02 -8.87 -2.39
CA THR A 45 -21.84 -9.80 -3.19
C THR A 45 -21.49 -11.25 -2.85
N ASN A 46 -20.20 -11.57 -2.75
CA ASN A 46 -19.71 -12.95 -2.59
C ASN A 46 -19.53 -13.38 -1.13
N PHE A 47 -19.35 -12.42 -0.22
CA PHE A 47 -19.13 -12.65 1.20
C PHE A 47 -20.17 -11.84 1.97
N LYS A 48 -21.41 -12.34 1.98
CA LYS A 48 -22.42 -11.88 2.94
C LYS A 48 -21.95 -12.26 4.34
N ALA A 49 -21.74 -11.26 5.20
CA ALA A 49 -21.79 -11.47 6.66
C ALA A 49 -23.23 -11.72 7.08
#